data_AF-A0A127SN62-F1
#
_entry.id   AF-A0A127SN62-F1
#
_cell.length_a   1.000
_cell.length_b   1.000
_cell.length_c   1.000
_cell.angle_alpha   90.00
_cell.angle_beta   90.00
_cell.angle_gamma   90.00
#
_symmetry.space_group_name_H-M   'P 1'
#
loop_
_entity.id
_entity.type
_entity.pdbx_description
1 polymer ?
#
loop_
_entity_poly.entity_id
_entity_poly.type
_entity_poly.pdbx_seq_one_letter_code
_entity_poly.pdbx_strand_id
1 'polypeptide(L)'
;PHCFFGAMASMTPHTFSLSQVNGSQEFFDAISTVKQTADPTEVQNLYNYLINYDLGNVIDIPLTYYKDMILYNTNKIAGYEFSGVPTFFDVKGLQPVA
;
A
#
# COMPACT_ATOMS: atom_id res chain seq x y z
N PRO A 1 -0.04 -1.16 2.15
CA PRO A 1 0.92 -2.30 1.99
C PRO A 1 0.33 -3.52 1.27
N HIS A 2 -0.94 -3.89 1.48
CA HIS A 2 -1.54 -5.07 0.84
C HIS A 2 -1.47 -5.06 -0.71
N CYS A 3 -1.82 -3.92 -1.34
CA CYS A 3 -1.75 -3.75 -2.80
C CYS A 3 -0.32 -3.84 -3.35
N PHE A 4 0.67 -3.57 -2.50
CA PHE A 4 2.09 -3.58 -2.83
C PHE A 4 2.63 -5.00 -2.83
N PHE A 5 2.59 -5.67 -1.67
CA PHE A 5 3.04 -7.06 -1.55
C PHE A 5 2.24 -8.02 -2.44
N GLY A 6 0.93 -7.79 -2.59
CA GLY A 6 0.06 -8.69 -3.33
C GLY A 6 0.45 -8.88 -4.81
N ALA A 7 1.11 -7.90 -5.43
CA ALA A 7 1.56 -7.96 -6.81
C ALA A 7 2.96 -8.57 -6.98
N MET A 8 3.80 -8.55 -5.94
CA MET A 8 5.23 -8.93 -6.02
C MET A 8 5.47 -10.39 -6.40
N ALA A 9 4.52 -11.28 -6.10
CA ALA A 9 4.65 -12.71 -6.36
C ALA A 9 4.35 -13.09 -7.82
N SER A 10 3.81 -12.18 -8.65
CA SER A 10 3.36 -12.57 -9.99
C SER A 10 3.24 -11.45 -11.04
N MET A 11 3.19 -10.19 -10.65
CA MET A 11 2.80 -9.08 -11.53
C MET A 11 3.84 -7.98 -11.65
N THR A 12 4.97 -8.08 -10.94
CA THR A 12 6.02 -7.05 -11.02
C THR A 12 7.14 -7.48 -11.96
N PRO A 13 7.77 -6.55 -12.71
CA PRO A 13 8.92 -6.86 -13.56
C PRO A 13 10.10 -7.49 -12.81
N HIS A 14 10.20 -7.27 -11.50
CA HIS A 14 11.25 -7.81 -10.63
C HIS A 14 10.92 -9.17 -10.02
N THR A 15 9.73 -9.76 -10.27
CA THR A 15 9.33 -11.07 -9.71
C THR A 15 10.38 -12.15 -9.95
N PHE A 16 10.94 -12.21 -11.17
CA PHE A 16 11.99 -13.17 -11.51
C PHE A 16 13.24 -12.98 -10.65
N SER A 17 13.75 -11.76 -10.54
CA SER A 17 14.92 -11.46 -9.69
C SER A 17 14.63 -11.78 -8.22
N LEU A 18 13.42 -11.49 -7.75
CA LEU A 18 12.98 -11.78 -6.38
C LEU A 18 13.01 -13.28 -6.07
N SER A 19 12.66 -14.13 -7.04
CA SER A 19 12.72 -15.60 -6.88
C SER A 19 14.13 -16.12 -6.58
N GLN A 20 15.17 -15.34 -6.91
CA GLN A 20 16.57 -15.70 -6.68
C GLN A 20 17.11 -15.24 -5.31
N VAL A 21 16.32 -14.48 -4.55
CA VAL A 21 16.68 -14.05 -3.18
C VAL A 21 16.51 -15.23 -2.21
N ASN A 22 17.40 -15.35 -1.22
CA ASN A 22 17.31 -16.41 -0.22
C ASN A 22 16.02 -16.26 0.61
N GLY A 23 15.23 -17.34 0.72
CA GLY A 23 13.94 -17.31 1.40
C GLY A 23 12.76 -16.79 0.55
N SER A 24 12.97 -16.60 -0.75
CA SER A 24 11.94 -16.07 -1.67
C SER A 24 10.65 -16.88 -1.69
N GLN A 25 10.75 -18.21 -1.56
CA GLN A 25 9.56 -19.08 -1.53
C GLN A 25 8.72 -18.83 -0.28
N GLU A 26 9.35 -18.77 0.90
CA GLU A 26 8.66 -18.45 2.17
C GLU A 26 8.02 -17.06 2.10
N PHE A 27 8.71 -16.10 1.49
CA PHE A 27 8.18 -14.76 1.23
C PHE A 27 6.92 -14.79 0.33
N PHE A 28 6.95 -15.52 -0.79
CA PHE A 28 5.79 -15.65 -1.68
C PHE A 28 4.62 -16.40 -1.03
N ASP A 29 4.91 -17.42 -0.24
CA ASP A 29 3.89 -18.18 0.50
C ASP A 29 3.23 -17.27 1.54
N ALA A 30 4.00 -16.45 2.27
CA ALA A 30 3.46 -15.46 3.22
C ALA A 30 2.55 -14.42 2.53
N ILE A 31 2.90 -13.97 1.31
CA ILE A 31 2.03 -13.09 0.49
C ILE A 31 0.72 -13.80 0.14
N SER A 32 0.77 -15.09 -0.19
CA SER A 32 -0.43 -15.87 -0.51
C SER A 32 -1.32 -16.06 0.72
N THR A 33 -0.73 -16.37 1.87
CA THR A 33 -1.43 -16.63 3.13
C THR A 33 -2.10 -15.38 3.68
N VAL A 34 -1.41 -14.23 3.69
CA VAL A 34 -1.97 -12.98 4.25
C VAL A 34 -3.21 -12.49 3.50
N LYS A 35 -3.37 -12.88 2.22
CA LYS A 35 -4.57 -12.59 1.42
C LYS A 35 -5.80 -13.42 1.80
N GLN A 36 -5.58 -14.56 2.46
CA GLN A 36 -6.60 -15.58 2.69
C GLN A 36 -6.98 -15.70 4.16
N THR A 37 -6.05 -15.42 5.09
CA THR A 37 -6.34 -15.50 6.51
C THR A 37 -7.30 -14.39 6.97
N ALA A 38 -8.20 -14.75 7.88
CA ALA A 38 -9.10 -13.83 8.57
C ALA A 38 -8.70 -13.58 10.03
N ASP A 39 -7.65 -14.23 10.53
CA ASP A 39 -7.15 -14.03 11.90
C ASP A 39 -6.34 -12.73 11.98
N PRO A 40 -6.79 -11.72 12.75
CA PRO A 40 -6.07 -10.44 12.87
C PRO A 40 -4.65 -10.58 13.42
N THR A 41 -4.40 -11.55 14.30
CA THR A 41 -3.08 -11.78 14.90
C THR A 41 -2.12 -12.34 13.86
N GLU A 42 -2.59 -13.33 13.09
CA GLU A 42 -1.84 -13.90 11.98
C GLU A 42 -1.55 -12.86 10.89
N VAL A 43 -2.54 -12.04 10.53
CA VAL A 43 -2.37 -10.92 9.59
C VAL A 43 -1.25 -9.97 10.05
N GLN A 44 -1.24 -9.58 11.33
CA GLN A 44 -0.21 -8.69 11.86
C GLN A 44 1.17 -9.34 11.80
N ASN A 45 1.29 -10.62 12.18
CA ASN A 45 2.55 -11.35 12.17
C ASN A 45 3.09 -11.53 10.74
N LEU A 46 2.22 -11.86 9.78
CA LEU A 46 2.58 -11.97 8.38
C LEU A 46 3.05 -10.63 7.81
N TYR A 47 2.37 -9.52 8.09
CA TYR A 47 2.85 -8.21 7.65
C TYR A 47 4.18 -7.81 8.28
N ASN A 48 4.40 -8.11 9.56
CA ASN A 48 5.69 -7.86 10.21
C ASN A 48 6.80 -8.64 9.49
N TYR A 49 6.57 -9.92 9.18
CA TYR A 49 7.51 -10.74 8.43
C TYR A 49 7.77 -10.17 7.03
N LEU A 50 6.71 -9.89 6.25
CA LEU A 50 6.83 -9.37 4.88
C LEU A 50 7.62 -8.06 4.82
N ILE A 51 7.34 -7.11 5.72
CA ILE A 51 8.05 -5.82 5.79
C ILE A 51 9.52 -6.03 6.16
N ASN A 52 9.81 -6.90 7.14
CA ASN A 52 11.19 -7.14 7.56
C ASN A 52 12.01 -7.89 6.49
N TYR A 53 11.40 -8.83 5.77
CA TYR A 53 12.06 -9.53 4.66
C TYR A 53 12.37 -8.55 3.51
N ASP A 54 11.40 -7.71 3.14
CA ASP A 54 11.54 -6.68 2.11
C ASP A 54 12.68 -5.71 2.42
N LEU A 55 12.63 -5.06 3.59
CA LEU A 55 13.63 -4.10 4.02
C LEU A 55 14.99 -4.76 4.31
N GLY A 56 15.00 -5.97 4.88
CA GLY A 56 16.22 -6.69 5.23
C GLY A 56 17.01 -7.18 4.01
N ASN A 57 16.33 -7.46 2.89
CA ASN A 57 16.95 -7.82 1.62
C ASN A 57 17.10 -6.62 0.67
N VAL A 58 16.69 -5.42 1.08
CA VAL A 58 16.77 -4.19 0.28
C VAL A 58 16.04 -4.36 -1.06
N ILE A 59 14.89 -5.02 -1.03
CA ILE A 59 14.04 -5.22 -2.21
C ILE A 59 13.44 -3.87 -2.61
N ASP A 60 12.87 -3.16 -1.63
CA ASP A 60 12.43 -1.79 -1.77
C ASP A 60 13.19 -0.81 -0.86
N ILE A 61 13.43 0.38 -1.38
CA ILE A 61 14.12 1.47 -0.66
C ILE A 61 13.08 2.58 -0.39
N PRO A 62 12.63 2.76 0.85
CA PRO A 62 11.68 3.81 1.17
C PRO A 62 12.35 5.18 1.01
N LEU A 63 11.84 6.00 0.09
CA LEU A 63 12.38 7.34 -0.18
C LEU A 63 11.62 8.43 0.57
N THR A 64 10.30 8.41 0.49
CA THR A 64 9.44 9.48 1.02
C THR A 64 8.07 8.96 1.43
N TYR A 65 7.49 9.57 2.46
CA TYR A 65 6.06 9.50 2.71
C TYR A 65 5.37 10.62 1.92
N TYR A 66 4.56 10.26 0.92
CA TYR A 66 3.79 11.23 0.14
C TYR A 66 2.42 11.47 0.77
N LYS A 67 1.83 12.63 0.47
CA LYS A 67 0.46 13.00 0.87
C LYS A 67 -0.27 13.54 -0.35
N ASP A 68 -1.58 13.33 -0.39
CA ASP A 68 -2.44 13.93 -1.41
C ASP A 68 -2.44 15.46 -1.23
N MET A 69 -2.36 16.18 -2.35
CA MET A 69 -2.37 17.65 -2.40
C MET A 69 -3.47 18.08 -3.35
N ILE A 70 -4.29 19.05 -2.91
CA ILE A 70 -5.36 19.61 -3.72
C ILE A 70 -5.25 21.12 -3.71
N LEU A 71 -5.40 21.71 -4.89
CA LEU A 71 -5.48 23.14 -5.10
C LEU A 71 -6.89 23.46 -5.60
N TYR A 72 -7.59 24.36 -4.90
CA TYR A 72 -8.92 24.79 -5.31
C TYR A 72 -9.18 26.25 -4.95
N ASN A 73 -10.17 26.84 -5.62
CA ASN A 73 -10.57 28.23 -5.40
C ASN A 73 -11.50 28.34 -4.19
N THR A 74 -10.96 28.78 -3.06
CA THR A 74 -11.69 28.95 -1.79
C THR A 74 -12.75 30.05 -1.85
N ASN A 75 -12.78 30.89 -2.90
CA ASN A 75 -13.86 31.85 -3.12
C ASN A 75 -15.08 31.22 -3.82
N LYS A 76 -14.95 29.99 -4.31
CA LYS A 76 -16.01 29.28 -5.05
C LYS A 76 -16.40 27.96 -4.41
N ILE A 77 -15.45 27.29 -3.77
CA ILE A 77 -15.61 25.92 -3.27
C ILE A 77 -15.31 25.89 -1.76
N ALA A 78 -16.23 25.27 -1.01
CA ALA A 78 -16.16 24.97 0.41
C ALA A 78 -16.43 23.47 0.66
N GLY A 79 -16.32 23.04 1.92
CA GLY A 79 -16.70 21.68 2.35
C GLY A 79 -15.74 20.56 1.98
N TYR A 80 -14.63 20.85 1.30
CA TYR A 80 -13.64 19.84 0.96
C TYR A 80 -12.88 19.36 2.22
N GLU A 81 -12.88 18.04 2.42
CA GLU A 81 -12.09 17.35 3.45
C GLU A 81 -11.39 16.14 2.82
N PHE A 82 -10.18 15.84 3.28
CA PHE A 82 -9.49 14.62 2.88
C PHE A 82 -10.21 13.41 3.47
N SER A 83 -10.59 12.45 2.63
CA SER A 83 -11.12 11.19 3.10
C SER A 83 -9.99 10.30 3.66
N GLY A 84 -10.34 9.32 4.50
CA GLY A 84 -9.39 8.29 4.95
C GLY A 84 -8.97 7.30 3.84
N VAL A 85 -9.48 7.46 2.62
CA VAL A 85 -9.13 6.63 1.46
C VAL A 85 -8.19 7.44 0.55
N PRO A 86 -6.89 7.12 0.50
CA PRO A 86 -5.93 7.80 -0.38
C PRO A 86 -6.37 7.75 -1.83
N THR A 87 -5.93 8.69 -2.66
CA THR A 87 -6.15 8.73 -4.12
C THR A 87 -7.61 8.86 -4.59
N PHE A 88 -8.59 9.02 -3.68
CA PHE A 88 -9.99 9.25 -4.05
C PHE A 88 -10.44 10.67 -3.69
N PHE A 89 -10.80 11.44 -4.71
CA PHE A 89 -11.43 12.75 -4.55
C PHE A 89 -12.94 12.59 -4.39
N ASP A 90 -13.47 12.96 -3.21
CA ASP A 90 -14.91 12.93 -2.96
C ASP A 90 -15.59 14.23 -3.40
N VAL A 91 -16.15 14.20 -4.61
CA VAL A 91 -16.92 15.31 -5.17
C VAL A 91 -18.19 15.64 -4.40
N LYS A 92 -18.75 14.69 -3.63
CA LYS A 92 -20.02 14.87 -2.92
C LYS A 92 -19.87 15.75 -1.69
N GLY A 93 -18.66 15.88 -1.15
CA GLY A 93 -18.36 16.78 -0.04
C GLY A 93 -18.26 18.25 -0.44
N LEU A 94 -18.16 18.55 -1.74
CA LEU A 94 -17.99 19.92 -2.21
C LEU A 94 -19.28 20.74 -2.11
N GLN A 95 -19.13 21.98 -1.69
CA GLN A 95 -20.22 22.95 -1.59
C GLN A 95 -19.82 24.26 -2.29
N PRO A 96 -20.76 24.97 -2.93
CA PRO A 96 -20.51 26.34 -3.34
C PRO A 96 -20.34 27.23 -2.09
N VAL A 97 -19.44 28.21 -2.18
CA VAL A 97 -19.34 29.26 -1.16
C VAL A 97 -20.60 30.15 -1.25
N ALA A 98 -21.18 30.49 -0.09
CA ALA A 98 -22.38 31.32 0.03
C ALA A 98 -22.13 32.78 -0.38
#